data_AF-A0A0C3N5P1-F1
#
_entry.id   AF-A0A0C3N5P1-F1
#
_cell.length_a   1.000
_cell.length_b   1.000
_cell.length_c   1.000
_cell.angle_alpha   90.00
_cell.angle_beta   90.00
_cell.angle_gamma   90.00
#
_symmetry.space_group_name_H-M   'P 1'
#
loop_
_entity.id
_entity.type
_entity.pdbx_description
1 polymer ?
#
loop_
_entity_poly.entity_id
_entity_poly.type
_entity_poly.pdbx_seq_one_letter_code
_entity_poly.pdbx_strand_id
1 'polypeptide(L)'
;MSTTTVVGFFALSGGHHVQSTRGGNGAKTYHCFYNSAVQCTSSVVFPAQLCVYSPFNDMLLADDSVAYVIARAYILSSIPRDPILLEAVDLATVPGDPSSEEYEATIPDSPCPYIFGVGSVTTRATSLLDGVTKAFSVTSSDFVRDATMSLTVV
;
A
#
# COMPACT_ATOMS: atom_id res chain seq x y z
N MET A 1 6.95 13.32 13.97
CA MET A 1 6.02 12.76 12.97
C MET A 1 6.53 11.39 12.59
N SER A 2 5.65 10.40 12.50
CA SER A 2 5.98 9.02 12.09
C SER A 2 5.15 8.66 10.88
N THR A 3 5.67 7.83 9.99
CA THR A 3 4.96 7.37 8.79
C THR A 3 5.59 6.08 8.28
N THR A 4 4.79 5.28 7.59
CA THR A 4 5.27 4.14 6.81
C THR A 4 4.74 4.30 5.40
N THR A 5 5.66 4.46 4.44
CA THR A 5 5.36 4.71 3.03
C THR A 5 5.82 3.53 2.20
N VAL A 6 5.00 3.11 1.25
CA VAL A 6 5.33 2.11 0.25
C VAL A 6 5.28 2.79 -1.12
N VAL A 7 6.30 2.52 -1.93
CA VAL A 7 6.45 3.11 -3.27
C VAL A 7 6.79 2.01 -4.26
N GLY A 8 6.03 1.86 -5.34
CA GLY A 8 6.33 0.89 -6.38
C GLY A 8 5.20 0.68 -7.36
N PHE A 9 5.33 -0.38 -8.18
CA PHE A 9 4.31 -0.77 -9.14
C PHE A 9 3.36 -1.81 -8.53
N PHE A 10 2.07 -1.60 -8.74
CA PHE A 10 1.00 -2.44 -8.21
C PHE A 10 0.03 -2.82 -9.32
N ALA A 11 -0.23 -4.11 -9.47
CA ALA A 11 -1.35 -4.60 -10.27
C ALA A 11 -2.66 -4.34 -9.53
N LEU A 12 -3.66 -3.84 -10.24
CA LEU A 12 -4.95 -3.43 -9.69
C LEU A 12 -6.05 -4.32 -10.26
N SER A 13 -6.94 -4.78 -9.39
CA SER A 13 -8.13 -5.53 -9.79
C SER A 13 -9.31 -5.30 -8.84
N GLY A 14 -10.52 -5.62 -9.30
CA GLY A 14 -11.74 -5.54 -8.48
C GLY A 14 -12.06 -4.11 -8.05
N GLY A 15 -11.76 -3.14 -8.92
CA GLY A 15 -12.03 -1.73 -8.70
C GLY A 15 -13.48 -1.48 -8.33
N HIS A 16 -13.72 -0.76 -7.23
CA HIS A 16 -15.08 -0.34 -6.86
C HIS A 16 -15.10 0.99 -6.09
N HIS A 17 -16.17 1.75 -6.28
CA HIS A 17 -16.41 3.00 -5.56
C HIS A 17 -16.99 2.74 -4.18
N VAL A 18 -16.47 3.46 -3.19
CA VAL A 18 -16.98 3.49 -1.82
C VAL A 18 -17.18 4.95 -1.41
N GLN A 19 -18.37 5.22 -0.87
CA GLN A 19 -18.67 6.50 -0.25
C GLN A 19 -18.51 6.37 1.26
N SER A 20 -17.60 7.15 1.86
CA SER A 20 -17.51 7.30 3.32
C SER A 20 -18.14 8.61 3.74
N THR A 21 -18.65 8.65 4.98
CA THR A 21 -19.15 9.89 5.59
C THR A 21 -18.22 10.23 6.74
N ARG A 22 -17.47 11.33 6.62
CA ARG A 22 -16.58 11.77 7.70
C ARG A 22 -17.41 12.52 8.75
N GLY A 23 -17.12 12.28 10.03
CA GLY A 23 -17.99 12.54 11.18
C GLY A 23 -18.82 13.84 11.22
N GLY A 24 -19.97 13.78 11.91
CA GLY A 24 -20.80 14.89 12.38
C GLY A 24 -21.51 15.75 11.33
N ASN A 25 -20.78 16.27 10.35
CA ASN A 25 -21.24 17.28 9.40
C ASN A 25 -21.81 16.71 8.09
N GLY A 26 -21.86 15.39 7.94
CA GLY A 26 -22.46 14.72 6.78
C GLY A 26 -21.69 14.88 5.46
N ALA A 27 -20.45 15.38 5.51
CA ALA A 27 -19.60 15.49 4.33
C ALA A 27 -19.27 14.10 3.77
N LYS A 28 -19.52 13.91 2.48
CA LYS A 28 -19.27 12.66 1.75
C LYS A 28 -17.89 12.72 1.11
N THR A 29 -17.09 11.68 1.35
CA THR A 29 -15.84 11.46 0.64
C THR A 29 -16.00 10.21 -0.23
N TYR A 30 -15.40 10.23 -1.41
CA TYR A 30 -15.47 9.15 -2.38
C TYR A 30 -14.08 8.58 -2.59
N HIS A 31 -14.02 7.25 -2.64
CA HIS A 31 -12.79 6.49 -2.79
C HIS A 31 -12.99 5.36 -3.80
N CYS A 32 -11.93 5.03 -4.53
CA CYS A 32 -11.82 3.76 -5.24
C CYS A 32 -11.02 2.79 -4.40
N PHE A 33 -11.49 1.55 -4.33
CA PHE A 33 -10.79 0.45 -3.71
C PHE A 33 -10.35 -0.54 -4.78
N TYR A 34 -9.09 -0.98 -4.69
CA TYR A 34 -8.55 -2.03 -5.56
C TYR A 34 -7.91 -3.12 -4.70
N ASN A 35 -8.06 -4.36 -5.15
CA ASN A 35 -7.24 -5.47 -4.68
C ASN A 35 -5.88 -5.40 -5.36
N SER A 36 -4.84 -5.73 -4.61
CA SER A 36 -3.46 -5.76 -5.10
C SER A 36 -2.62 -6.70 -4.24
N ALA A 37 -1.31 -6.69 -4.45
CA ALA A 37 -0.37 -7.45 -3.65
C ALA A 37 0.96 -6.71 -3.47
N VAL A 38 1.63 -7.00 -2.36
CA VAL A 38 3.01 -6.58 -2.10
C VAL A 38 3.91 -7.80 -2.31
N GLN A 39 4.73 -7.76 -3.35
CA GLN A 39 5.75 -8.78 -3.62
C GLN A 39 7.06 -8.43 -2.91
N CYS A 40 7.60 -9.38 -2.16
CA CYS A 40 8.89 -9.25 -1.50
C CYS A 40 10.02 -9.78 -2.39
N THR A 41 11.25 -9.37 -2.10
CA THR A 41 12.47 -9.87 -2.77
C THR A 41 12.70 -11.37 -2.53
N SER A 42 12.06 -11.96 -1.53
CA SER A 42 11.99 -13.40 -1.27
C SER A 42 10.97 -14.14 -2.15
N SER A 43 10.31 -13.44 -3.08
CA SER A 43 9.17 -13.92 -3.88
C SER A 43 7.91 -14.26 -3.07
N VAL A 44 7.89 -13.98 -1.76
CA VAL A 44 6.68 -14.05 -0.95
C VAL A 44 5.76 -12.90 -1.34
N VAL A 45 4.47 -13.20 -1.49
CA VAL A 45 3.45 -12.23 -1.89
C VAL A 45 2.43 -12.07 -0.77
N PHE A 46 2.19 -10.84 -0.35
CA PHE A 46 1.16 -10.51 0.65
C PHE A 46 -0.02 -9.82 -0.01
N PRO A 47 -1.27 -10.18 0.34
CA PRO A 47 -2.44 -9.48 -0.18
C PRO A 47 -2.43 -8.02 0.31
N ALA A 48 -2.86 -7.11 -0.55
CA ALA A 48 -2.97 -5.69 -0.25
C ALA A 48 -4.28 -5.10 -0.78
N GLN A 49 -4.74 -4.04 -0.14
CA GLN A 49 -5.91 -3.30 -0.59
C GLN A 49 -5.59 -1.81 -0.67
N LEU A 50 -5.67 -1.26 -1.87
CA LEU A 50 -5.38 0.13 -2.18
C LEU A 50 -6.63 1.01 -2.01
N CYS A 51 -6.50 2.12 -1.28
CA CYS A 51 -7.41 3.26 -1.27
C CYS A 51 -6.89 4.28 -2.25
N VAL A 52 -7.74 4.78 -3.13
CA VAL A 52 -7.44 5.96 -3.93
C VAL A 52 -8.57 6.95 -3.70
N TYR A 53 -8.23 8.19 -3.35
CA TYR A 53 -9.23 9.25 -3.37
C TYR A 53 -9.72 9.45 -4.81
N SER A 54 -11.03 9.45 -5.01
CA SER A 54 -11.63 9.50 -6.34
C SER A 54 -12.89 10.36 -6.29
N PRO A 55 -13.00 11.44 -7.09
CA PRO A 55 -14.24 12.17 -7.24
C PRO A 55 -15.38 11.24 -7.71
N PHE A 56 -16.63 11.59 -7.38
CA PHE A 56 -17.79 10.72 -7.64
C PHE A 56 -17.95 10.21 -9.10
N ASN A 57 -17.48 10.97 -10.09
CA ASN A 57 -17.59 10.63 -11.51
C ASN A 57 -16.29 10.11 -12.11
N ASP A 58 -15.28 9.79 -11.30
CA ASP A 58 -14.03 9.27 -11.83
C ASP A 58 -14.22 7.86 -12.39
N MET A 59 -13.38 7.50 -13.35
CA MET A 59 -13.44 6.19 -13.97
C MET A 59 -12.57 5.21 -13.18
N LEU A 60 -13.11 4.03 -12.90
CA LEU A 60 -12.31 2.95 -12.35
C LEU A 60 -11.24 2.54 -13.36
N LEU A 61 -10.05 2.26 -12.85
CA LEU A 61 -9.00 1.61 -13.63
C LEU A 61 -9.46 0.19 -13.97
N ALA A 62 -9.16 -0.24 -15.19
CA ALA A 62 -9.49 -1.58 -15.64
C ALA A 62 -8.74 -2.62 -14.80
N ASP A 63 -9.32 -3.81 -14.66
CA ASP A 63 -8.61 -4.94 -14.08
C ASP A 63 -7.32 -5.22 -14.86
N ASP A 64 -6.32 -5.71 -14.14
CA ASP A 64 -4.96 -5.98 -14.62
C ASP A 64 -4.15 -4.74 -15.02
N SER A 65 -4.69 -3.53 -14.80
CA SER A 65 -3.91 -2.30 -14.90
C SER A 65 -2.78 -2.29 -13.87
N VAL A 66 -1.60 -1.84 -14.29
CA VAL A 66 -0.49 -1.58 -13.37
C VAL A 66 -0.34 -0.09 -13.15
N ALA A 67 -0.15 0.31 -11.89
CA ALA A 67 0.07 1.70 -11.51
C ALA A 67 1.32 1.85 -10.66
N TYR A 68 2.06 2.93 -10.89
CA TYR A 68 3.04 3.44 -9.95
C TYR A 68 2.29 4.14 -8.81
N VAL A 69 2.51 3.69 -7.59
CA VAL A 69 1.79 4.15 -6.40
C VAL A 69 2.79 4.61 -5.34
N ILE A 70 2.51 5.78 -4.77
CA ILE A 70 3.09 6.24 -3.50
C ILE A 70 1.96 6.17 -2.48
N ALA A 71 2.07 5.29 -1.49
CA ALA A 71 1.00 5.09 -0.50
C ALA A 71 1.53 5.08 0.93
N ARG A 72 0.71 5.58 1.85
CA ARG A 72 0.87 5.27 3.27
C ARG A 72 0.40 3.84 3.51
N ALA A 73 1.18 3.07 4.25
CA ALA A 73 0.91 1.66 4.46
C ALA A 73 0.64 1.35 5.93
N TYR A 74 -0.32 0.48 6.15
CA TYR A 74 -0.58 -0.15 7.42
C TYR A 74 -0.45 -1.66 7.28
N ILE A 75 0.62 -2.20 7.88
CA ILE A 75 0.94 -3.62 7.87
C ILE A 75 0.33 -4.24 9.13
N LEU A 76 -0.73 -5.03 8.94
CA LEU A 76 -1.43 -5.73 10.02
C LEU A 76 -0.57 -6.86 10.57
N SER A 77 -0.59 -7.07 11.90
CA SER A 77 0.10 -8.22 12.52
C SER A 77 -0.51 -9.58 12.15
N SER A 78 -1.68 -9.58 11.51
CA SER A 78 -2.41 -10.78 11.08
C SER A 78 -2.09 -11.21 9.64
N ILE A 79 -1.17 -10.55 8.93
CA ILE A 79 -0.72 -11.03 7.60
C ILE A 79 -0.23 -12.50 7.67
N PRO A 80 -0.50 -13.33 6.64
CA PRO A 80 -1.17 -13.00 5.39
C PRO A 80 -2.71 -13.14 5.43
N ARG A 81 -3.33 -13.36 6.59
CA ARG A 81 -4.79 -13.57 6.70
C ARG A 81 -5.57 -12.33 6.30
N ASP A 82 -5.13 -11.16 6.75
CA ASP A 82 -5.74 -9.87 6.42
C ASP A 82 -4.81 -9.07 5.48
N PRO A 83 -5.35 -8.25 4.55
CA PRO A 83 -4.54 -7.53 3.57
C PRO A 83 -3.79 -6.34 4.19
N ILE A 84 -2.62 -6.03 3.63
CA ILE A 84 -1.93 -4.77 3.90
C ILE A 84 -2.80 -3.61 3.38
N LEU A 85 -3.09 -2.63 4.23
CA LEU A 85 -3.91 -1.49 3.83
C LEU A 85 -3.00 -0.39 3.28
N LEU A 86 -3.27 0.04 2.05
CA LEU A 86 -2.53 1.11 1.38
C LEU A 86 -3.46 2.29 1.14
N GLU A 87 -3.02 3.49 1.50
CA GLU A 87 -3.72 4.75 1.25
C GLU A 87 -2.88 5.57 0.27
N ALA A 88 -3.31 5.65 -0.99
CA ALA A 88 -2.60 6.37 -2.03
C ALA A 88 -2.46 7.86 -1.68
N VAL A 89 -1.23 8.34 -1.76
CA VAL A 89 -0.88 9.77 -1.76
C VAL A 89 -0.79 10.25 -3.20
N ASP A 90 -0.20 9.44 -4.08
CA ASP A 90 -0.09 9.69 -5.50
C ASP A 90 -0.19 8.37 -6.28
N LEU A 91 -0.71 8.46 -7.50
CA LEU A 91 -0.92 7.32 -8.39
C LEU A 91 -0.79 7.75 -9.85
N ALA A 92 0.01 7.01 -10.61
CA ALA A 92 0.11 7.15 -12.06
C ALA A 92 0.00 5.78 -12.72
N THR A 93 -0.95 5.60 -13.64
CA THR A 93 -1.11 4.34 -14.37
C THR A 93 -0.04 4.18 -15.43
N VAL A 94 0.41 2.95 -15.63
CA VAL A 94 1.24 2.59 -16.78
C VAL A 94 0.34 2.65 -18.03
N PRO A 95 0.69 3.46 -19.04
CA PRO A 95 -0.15 3.65 -20.22
C PRO A 95 -0.20 2.37 -21.07
N GLY A 96 -1.33 2.10 -21.68
CA GLY A 96 -1.53 0.93 -22.54
C GLY A 96 -2.90 0.32 -22.35
N ASP A 97 -3.13 -0.79 -23.04
CA ASP A 97 -4.31 -1.63 -22.87
C ASP A 97 -3.94 -2.83 -21.99
N PRO A 98 -4.42 -2.92 -20.74
CA PRO A 98 -4.13 -4.04 -19.84
C PRO A 98 -4.55 -5.41 -20.36
N SER A 99 -5.47 -5.47 -21.33
CA SER A 99 -5.89 -6.73 -21.96
C SER A 99 -4.96 -7.21 -23.09
N SER A 100 -4.00 -6.38 -23.50
CA SER A 100 -3.02 -6.73 -24.53
C SER A 100 -1.91 -7.61 -23.96
N GLU A 101 -1.51 -8.66 -24.71
CA GLU A 101 -0.37 -9.50 -24.37
C GLU A 101 0.96 -8.72 -24.33
N GLU A 102 1.04 -7.58 -25.02
CA GLU A 102 2.24 -6.74 -25.04
C GLU A 102 2.30 -5.77 -23.84
N TYR A 103 1.23 -5.64 -23.04
CA TYR A 103 1.16 -4.67 -21.95
C TYR A 103 2.26 -4.89 -20.91
N GLU A 104 2.48 -6.15 -20.50
CA GLU A 104 3.46 -6.50 -19.49
C GLU A 104 4.88 -6.06 -19.89
N ALA A 105 5.20 -6.15 -21.19
CA ALA A 105 6.51 -5.74 -21.72
C ALA A 105 6.76 -4.22 -21.63
N THR A 106 5.73 -3.41 -21.39
CA THR A 106 5.84 -1.96 -21.20
C THR A 106 6.06 -1.54 -19.75
N ILE A 107 5.87 -2.47 -18.80
CA ILE A 107 5.95 -2.19 -17.37
C ILE A 107 7.43 -2.10 -16.96
N PRO A 108 7.83 -1.07 -16.18
CA PRO A 108 9.19 -0.99 -15.66
C PRO A 108 9.58 -2.19 -14.79
N ASP A 109 10.81 -2.69 -14.94
CA ASP A 109 11.36 -3.81 -14.19
C ASP A 109 11.68 -3.42 -12.73
N SER A 110 10.63 -3.34 -11.91
CA SER A 110 10.69 -3.05 -10.48
C SER A 110 9.60 -3.85 -9.74
N PRO A 111 9.72 -5.18 -9.66
CA PRO A 111 8.65 -6.08 -9.20
C PRO A 111 8.38 -5.99 -7.69
N CYS A 112 9.32 -5.48 -6.91
CA CYS A 112 9.17 -5.32 -5.45
C CYS A 112 9.08 -3.83 -5.11
N PRO A 113 8.05 -3.39 -4.36
CA PRO A 113 7.98 -2.00 -3.92
C PRO A 113 9.01 -1.73 -2.81
N TYR A 114 9.41 -0.47 -2.71
CA TYR A 114 10.28 0.05 -1.65
C TYR A 114 9.43 0.47 -0.46
N ILE A 115 9.88 0.11 0.75
CA ILE A 115 9.19 0.47 2.00
C ILE A 115 10.11 1.38 2.81
N PHE A 116 9.59 2.54 3.19
CA PHE A 116 10.27 3.53 4.02
C PHE A 116 9.47 3.72 5.31
N GLY A 117 10.15 3.69 6.46
CA GLY A 117 9.52 3.86 7.76
C GLY A 117 10.26 4.90 8.59
N VAL A 118 9.52 5.86 9.15
CA VAL A 118 10.00 6.77 10.18
C VAL A 118 9.14 6.59 11.41
N GLY A 119 9.76 6.32 12.55
CA GLY A 119 9.06 6.04 13.79
C GLY A 119 9.95 6.19 15.01
N SER A 120 9.41 5.78 16.15
CA SER A 120 10.13 5.77 17.42
C SER A 120 10.73 4.40 17.66
N VAL A 121 12.00 4.36 18.04
CA VAL A 121 12.67 3.12 18.48
C VAL A 121 12.47 3.00 19.98
N THR A 122 11.77 1.95 20.41
CA THR A 122 11.45 1.72 21.83
C THR A 122 12.21 0.53 22.42
N THR A 123 12.83 -0.29 21.57
CA THR A 123 13.55 -1.49 21.97
C THR A 123 15.06 -1.35 21.80
N ARG A 124 15.81 -2.14 22.56
CA ARG A 124 17.26 -2.29 22.32
C ARG A 124 17.48 -3.11 21.06
N ALA A 125 18.55 -2.79 20.34
CA ALA A 125 18.93 -3.58 19.17
C ALA A 125 19.26 -5.04 19.57
N THR A 126 18.71 -5.98 18.81
CA THR A 126 18.97 -7.42 18.92
C THR A 126 19.78 -7.90 17.73
N SER A 127 20.76 -8.78 17.96
CA SER A 127 21.49 -9.42 16.86
C SER A 127 20.58 -10.43 16.15
N LEU A 128 20.58 -10.40 14.81
CA LEU A 128 19.93 -11.41 13.97
C LEU A 128 20.76 -12.70 13.95
N LEU A 129 20.23 -13.72 13.26
CA LEU A 129 20.81 -15.07 13.18
C LEU A 129 22.23 -15.09 12.59
N ASP A 130 22.62 -14.08 11.81
CA ASP A 130 23.96 -13.95 11.24
C ASP A 130 25.01 -13.46 12.25
N GLY A 131 24.59 -13.05 13.46
CA GLY A 131 25.46 -12.55 14.53
C GLY A 131 26.06 -11.17 14.28
N VAL A 132 25.91 -10.60 13.09
CA VAL A 132 26.52 -9.33 12.68
C VAL A 132 25.48 -8.24 12.41
N THR A 133 24.29 -8.61 11.92
CA THR A 133 23.20 -7.66 11.68
C THR A 133 22.44 -7.41 12.96
N LYS A 134 22.12 -6.14 13.21
CA LYS A 134 21.31 -5.72 14.36
C LYS A 134 19.98 -5.18 13.88
N ALA A 135 18.90 -5.66 14.48
CA ALA A 135 17.54 -5.20 14.25
C ALA A 135 16.99 -4.52 15.50
N PHE A 136 16.04 -3.61 15.33
CA PHE A 136 15.32 -2.96 16.42
C PHE A 136 13.90 -2.65 15.97
N SER A 137 12.99 -2.62 16.93
CA SER A 137 11.59 -2.37 16.63
C SER A 137 11.35 -0.88 16.43
N VAL A 138 10.72 -0.53 15.30
CA VAL A 138 10.29 0.83 14.98
C VAL A 138 8.77 0.88 15.06
N THR A 139 8.25 1.71 15.95
CA THR A 139 6.80 1.98 16.04
C THR A 139 6.46 3.27 15.30
N SER A 140 5.51 3.20 14.37
CA SER A 140 4.96 4.35 13.66
C SER A 140 3.44 4.40 13.80
N SER A 141 2.89 5.61 13.81
CA SER A 141 1.45 5.88 13.76
C SER A 141 1.13 6.86 12.63
N ASP A 142 0.15 6.53 11.80
CA ASP A 142 -0.30 7.37 10.68
C ASP A 142 -1.82 7.25 10.49
N PHE A 143 -2.43 8.19 9.77
CA PHE A 143 -3.86 8.21 9.50
C PHE A 143 -4.19 7.45 8.21
N VAL A 144 -4.71 6.24 8.33
CA VAL A 144 -5.01 5.32 7.22
C VAL A 144 -6.46 4.87 7.35
N ARG A 145 -7.25 4.92 6.26
CA ARG A 145 -8.67 4.54 6.26
C ARG A 145 -9.52 5.24 7.32
N ASP A 146 -9.46 6.57 7.34
CA ASP A 146 -10.22 7.41 8.28
C ASP A 146 -9.95 7.19 9.79
N ALA A 147 -8.89 6.43 10.14
CA ALA A 147 -8.51 6.17 11.52
C ALA A 147 -7.00 6.35 11.73
N THR A 148 -6.59 6.65 12.98
CA THR A 148 -5.18 6.61 13.36
C THR A 148 -4.80 5.16 13.61
N MET A 149 -3.85 4.66 12.83
CA MET A 149 -3.36 3.29 12.91
C MET A 149 -1.90 3.30 13.38
N SER A 150 -1.55 2.37 14.28
CA SER A 150 -0.19 2.21 14.79
C SER A 150 0.36 0.84 14.41
N LEU A 151 1.58 0.81 13.86
CA LEU A 151 2.27 -0.42 13.48
C LEU A 151 3.67 -0.47 14.08
N THR A 152 4.20 -1.68 14.25
CA THR A 152 5.58 -1.91 14.68
C THR A 152 6.25 -2.88 13.71
N VAL A 153 7.39 -2.48 13.14
CA VAL A 153 8.25 -3.33 12.28
C VAL A 153 9.53 -3.67 13.04
N VAL A 154 10.10 -4.85 12.81
CA VAL A 154 11.37 -5.32 13.40
C VAL A 154 12.39 -5.57 12.29
#